data_AF-I3ZVL5-F1
#
_entry.id   AF-I3ZVL5-F1
#
_cell.length_a   1.000
_cell.length_b   1.000
_cell.length_c   1.000
_cell.angle_alpha   90.00
_cell.angle_beta   90.00
_cell.angle_gamma   90.00
#
_symmetry.space_group_name_H-M   'P 1'
#
loop_
_entity.id
_entity.type
_entity.pdbx_description
1 polymer ?
#
loop_
_entity_poly.entity_id
_entity_poly.type
_entity_poly.pdbx_seq_one_letter_code
_entity_poly.pdbx_strand_id
1 'polypeptide(L)'
;MREGLYAAVVLLVIAVFFAPTIILGPVYLALVLLYLIVLYACEKFAPQWVQEAVSVVFVLTSAHLLMERLGRWDVRLFLLVAVLATASALRRLKK
;
A
#
# COMPACT_ATOMS: atom_id res chain seq x y z
N MET A 1 1.61 15.41 26.26
CA MET A 1 1.63 13.92 26.19
C MET A 1 0.92 13.36 24.96
N ARG A 2 -0.29 13.80 24.59
CA ARG A 2 -0.99 13.30 23.38
C ARG A 2 -0.21 13.55 22.08
N GLU A 3 0.41 14.71 21.92
CA GLU A 3 1.17 15.04 20.69
C GLU A 3 2.41 14.17 20.48
N GLY A 4 3.12 13.81 21.57
CA GLY A 4 4.22 12.85 21.51
C GLY A 4 3.75 11.44 21.14
N LEU A 5 2.54 11.06 21.57
CA LEU A 5 1.93 9.78 21.19
C LEU A 5 1.54 9.77 19.70
N TYR A 6 0.93 10.86 19.20
CA TYR A 6 0.59 10.98 17.78
C TYR A 6 1.85 10.97 16.90
N ALA A 7 2.91 11.68 17.29
CA ALA A 7 4.18 11.66 16.57
C ALA A 7 4.80 10.26 16.51
N ALA A 8 4.78 9.53 17.63
CA ALA A 8 5.28 8.15 17.69
C ALA A 8 4.47 7.20 16.79
N VAL A 9 3.14 7.34 16.76
CA VAL A 9 2.27 6.55 15.88
C VAL A 9 2.56 6.86 14.41
N VAL A 10 2.69 8.13 14.04
CA VAL A 10 3.00 8.54 12.67
C VAL A 10 4.36 7.98 12.23
N LEU A 11 5.39 8.11 13.07
CA LEU A 11 6.72 7.54 12.80
C LEU A 11 6.66 6.02 12.62
N LEU A 12 5.86 5.33 13.44
CA LEU A 12 5.68 3.88 13.33
C LEU A 12 4.97 3.49 12.04
N VAL A 13 3.93 4.22 11.63
CA VAL A 13 3.23 3.98 10.37
C VAL A 13 4.17 4.19 9.18
N ILE A 14 4.97 5.25 9.20
CA ILE A 14 5.99 5.51 8.17
C ILE A 14 7.01 4.38 8.15
N ALA A 15 7.55 4.00 9.32
CA ALA A 15 8.54 2.92 9.41
C ALA A 15 8.00 1.59 8.87
N VAL A 16 6.76 1.23 9.21
CA VAL A 16 6.11 0.01 8.71
C VAL A 16 5.84 0.11 7.20
N PHE A 17 5.42 1.27 6.70
CA PHE A 17 5.20 1.49 5.27
C PHE A 17 6.48 1.39 4.44
N PHE A 18 7.60 1.83 5.00
CA PHE A 18 8.92 1.74 4.36
C PHE A 18 9.69 0.46 4.73
N ALA A 19 9.20 -0.38 5.65
CA ALA A 19 9.84 -1.66 5.99
C ALA A 19 10.10 -2.56 4.77
N PRO A 20 9.20 -2.65 3.76
CA PRO A 20 9.45 -3.41 2.54
C PRO A 20 10.68 -2.93 1.76
N THR A 21 11.05 -1.65 1.88
CA THR A 21 12.25 -1.07 1.24
C THR A 21 13.53 -1.73 1.71
N ILE A 22 13.57 -2.27 2.94
CA ILE A 22 14.74 -2.97 3.48
C ILE A 22 14.97 -4.28 2.71
N ILE A 23 13.90 -4.92 2.23
CA ILE A 23 13.93 -6.22 1.56
C ILE A 23 13.99 -6.06 0.03
N LEU A 24 13.19 -5.15 -0.51
CA LEU A 24 13.05 -4.90 -1.94
C LEU A 24 14.02 -3.85 -2.48
N GLY A 25 14.66 -3.09 -1.60
CA GLY A 25 15.62 -2.06 -1.95
C GLY A 25 15.02 -0.95 -2.82
N PRO A 26 15.77 -0.44 -3.82
CA PRO A 26 15.37 0.72 -4.62
C PRO A 26 14.12 0.47 -5.49
N VAL A 27 13.79 -0.79 -5.78
CA VAL A 27 12.62 -1.16 -6.59
C VAL A 27 11.32 -0.77 -5.90
N TYR A 28 11.20 -1.03 -4.59
CA TYR A 28 10.02 -0.63 -3.83
C TYR A 28 9.92 0.90 -3.72
N LEU A 29 11.05 1.58 -3.57
CA LEU A 29 11.09 3.04 -3.51
C LEU A 29 10.60 3.67 -4.82
N ALA A 30 11.02 3.13 -5.96
CA ALA A 30 10.51 3.53 -7.28
C ALA A 30 9.01 3.25 -7.42
N LEU A 31 8.53 2.09 -6.95
CA LEU A 31 7.11 1.73 -6.98
C LEU A 31 6.27 2.68 -6.12
N VAL A 32 6.74 3.03 -4.92
CA VAL A 32 6.08 3.99 -4.01
C VAL A 32 6.02 5.37 -4.64
N LEU A 33 7.12 5.86 -5.24
CA LEU A 33 7.13 7.15 -5.94
C LEU A 33 6.15 7.16 -7.10
N LEU A 34 6.14 6.10 -7.92
CA LEU A 34 5.21 5.97 -9.03
C LEU A 34 3.76 5.97 -8.52
N TYR A 35 3.48 5.21 -7.47
CA TYR A 35 2.16 5.19 -6.83
C TYR A 35 1.72 6.57 -6.37
N LEU A 36 2.59 7.35 -5.71
CA LEU A 36 2.28 8.70 -5.27
C LEU A 36 2.00 9.64 -6.46
N ILE A 37 2.77 9.54 -7.55
CA ILE A 37 2.56 10.35 -8.76
C ILE A 37 1.21 10.01 -9.40
N VAL A 38 0.90 8.71 -9.56
CA VAL A 38 -0.37 8.26 -10.14
C VAL A 38 -1.53 8.66 -9.24
N LEU A 39 -1.41 8.49 -7.92
CA LEU A 39 -2.45 8.88 -6.96
C LEU A 39 -2.72 10.38 -7.01
N TYR A 40 -1.67 11.21 -7.05
CA TYR A 40 -1.80 12.66 -7.19
C TYR A 40 -2.48 13.06 -8.51
N ALA A 41 -2.14 12.40 -9.61
CA ALA A 41 -2.81 12.62 -10.89
C ALA A 41 -4.29 12.18 -10.84
N CYS A 42 -4.58 11.04 -10.22
CA CYS A 42 -5.95 10.54 -10.03
C CYS A 42 -6.77 11.43 -9.09
N GLU A 43 -6.16 12.05 -8.09
CA GLU A 43 -6.83 13.00 -7.20
C GLU A 43 -7.31 14.24 -7.96
N LYS A 44 -6.54 14.68 -8.96
CA LYS A 44 -6.85 15.88 -9.74
C LYS A 44 -7.82 15.64 -10.90
N PHE A 45 -7.81 14.46 -11.50
CA PHE A 45 -8.51 14.21 -12.77
C PHE A 45 -9.47 13.02 -12.76
N ALA A 46 -9.42 12.15 -11.74
CA ALA A 46 -10.14 10.89 -11.76
C ALA A 46 -11.19 10.78 -10.65
N PRO A 47 -12.30 10.08 -10.91
CA PRO A 47 -13.30 9.75 -9.90
C PRO A 47 -12.74 8.80 -8.83
N GLN A 48 -13.35 8.83 -7.65
CA GLN A 48 -12.87 8.16 -6.43
C GLN A 48 -12.66 6.64 -6.59
N TRP A 49 -13.43 5.97 -7.46
CA TRP A 49 -13.26 4.55 -7.76
C TRP A 49 -11.93 4.22 -8.43
N VAL A 50 -11.37 5.14 -9.23
CA VAL A 50 -10.06 4.97 -9.86
C VAL A 50 -8.94 5.09 -8.83
N GLN A 51 -9.07 6.03 -7.88
CA GLN A 51 -8.09 6.20 -6.79
C GLN A 51 -8.01 4.95 -5.91
N GLU A 52 -9.17 4.37 -5.59
CA GLU A 52 -9.24 3.12 -4.83
C GLU A 52 -8.67 1.94 -5.63
N ALA A 53 -8.96 1.84 -6.93
CA ALA A 53 -8.40 0.80 -7.79
C ALA A 53 -6.86 0.89 -7.84
N VAL A 54 -6.29 2.09 -8.00
CA VAL A 54 -4.84 2.31 -7.96
C VAL A 54 -4.25 1.89 -6.62
N SER A 55 -4.93 2.19 -5.51
CA SER A 55 -4.52 1.77 -4.16
C SER A 55 -4.50 0.25 -4.00
N VAL A 56 -5.54 -0.44 -4.49
CA VAL A 56 -5.61 -1.91 -4.46
C VAL A 56 -4.50 -2.53 -5.30
N VAL A 57 -4.29 -2.03 -6.51
CA VAL A 57 -3.24 -2.51 -7.42
C VAL A 57 -1.85 -2.33 -6.78
N PHE A 58 -1.59 -1.19 -6.13
CA PHE A 58 -0.34 -0.95 -5.42
C PHE A 58 -0.13 -1.94 -4.26
N VAL A 59 -1.14 -2.19 -3.44
CA VAL A 59 -1.06 -3.15 -2.32
C VAL A 59 -0.82 -4.57 -2.84
N LEU A 60 -1.51 -4.98 -3.91
CA LEU A 60 -1.30 -6.30 -4.52
C LEU A 60 0.10 -6.44 -5.12
N THR A 61 0.57 -5.43 -5.82
CA THR A 61 1.90 -5.44 -6.47
C THR A 61 3.01 -5.48 -5.43
N SER A 62 2.89 -4.68 -4.36
CA SER A 62 3.86 -4.70 -3.25
C SER A 62 3.85 -6.03 -2.49
N ALA A 63 2.67 -6.62 -2.24
CA ALA A 63 2.56 -7.94 -1.63
C ALA A 63 3.18 -9.04 -2.50
N HIS A 64 2.91 -9.02 -3.82
CA HIS A 64 3.52 -9.94 -4.78
C HIS A 64 5.05 -9.85 -4.76
N LEU A 65 5.59 -8.63 -4.92
CA LEU A 65 7.03 -8.36 -4.88
C LEU A 65 7.66 -8.84 -3.57
N LEU A 66 7.02 -8.59 -2.42
CA LEU A 66 7.49 -9.07 -1.13
C LEU A 66 7.54 -10.59 -1.07
N MET A 67 6.49 -11.29 -1.51
CA MET A 67 6.42 -12.75 -1.48
C MET A 67 7.44 -13.39 -2.42
N GLU A 68 7.60 -12.81 -3.61
CA GLU A 68 8.61 -13.23 -4.58
C GLU A 68 10.02 -13.05 -4.02
N ARG A 69 10.31 -11.91 -3.39
CA ARG A 69 11.63 -11.66 -2.80
C ARG A 69 11.93 -12.50 -1.55
N LEU A 70 10.92 -12.79 -0.75
CA LEU A 70 11.05 -13.66 0.42
C LEU A 70 11.17 -15.14 0.04
N GLY A 71 10.95 -15.51 -1.22
CA GLY A 71 10.99 -16.91 -1.69
C GLY A 71 9.90 -17.78 -1.06
N ARG A 72 8.90 -17.17 -0.43
CA ARG A 72 7.79 -17.84 0.27
C ARG A 72 6.48 -17.43 -0.39
N TRP A 73 6.17 -18.10 -1.49
CA TRP A 73 4.88 -17.98 -2.16
C TRP A 73 3.78 -18.64 -1.32
N ASP A 74 3.25 -17.89 -0.37
CA ASP A 74 2.10 -18.31 0.41
C ASP A 74 0.82 -17.71 -0.19
N VAL A 75 0.18 -18.52 -1.04
CA VAL A 75 -1.07 -18.16 -1.74
C VAL A 75 -2.17 -17.76 -0.76
N ARG A 76 -2.18 -18.32 0.46
CA ARG A 76 -3.20 -17.99 1.47
C ARG A 76 -3.02 -16.57 1.98
N LEU A 77 -1.78 -16.19 2.29
CA LEU A 77 -1.44 -14.83 2.68
C LEU A 77 -1.74 -13.85 1.54
N PHE A 78 -1.42 -14.21 0.29
CA PHE A 78 -1.69 -13.36 -0.86
C PHE A 78 -3.19 -13.13 -1.05
N LEU A 79 -3.97 -14.21 -1.00
CA LEU A 79 -5.43 -14.16 -1.13
C LEU A 79 -6.04 -13.32 0.00
N LEU A 80 -5.54 -13.47 1.23
CA LEU A 80 -6.00 -12.70 2.38
C LEU A 80 -5.71 -11.21 2.20
N VAL A 81 -4.52 -10.84 1.73
CA VAL A 81 -4.19 -9.45 1.40
C VAL A 81 -5.09 -8.92 0.27
N ALA A 82 -5.33 -9.72 -0.77
CA ALA A 82 -6.19 -9.34 -1.89
C ALA A 82 -7.64 -9.09 -1.44
N VAL A 83 -8.20 -10.00 -0.64
CA VAL A 83 -9.56 -9.86 -0.09
C VAL A 83 -9.64 -8.63 0.81
N LEU A 84 -8.66 -8.41 1.68
CA LEU A 84 -8.65 -7.24 2.58
C LEU A 84 -8.53 -5.92 1.81
N ALA A 85 -7.63 -5.85 0.82
CA ALA A 85 -7.47 -4.66 -0.02
C ALA A 85 -8.76 -4.35 -0.79
N THR A 86 -9.38 -5.37 -1.37
CA THR A 86 -10.62 -5.24 -2.15
C THR A 86 -11.80 -4.88 -1.25
N ALA A 87 -11.93 -5.52 -0.08
CA ALA A 87 -12.96 -5.19 0.90
C ALA A 87 -12.79 -3.77 1.46
N SER A 88 -11.56 -3.32 1.68
CA SER A 88 -11.25 -1.95 2.08
C SER A 88 -11.69 -0.95 1.01
N ALA A 89 -11.36 -1.19 -0.26
CA ALA A 89 -11.77 -0.34 -1.38
C ALA A 89 -13.30 -0.27 -1.51
N LEU A 90 -13.98 -1.42 -1.47
CA LEU A 90 -15.45 -1.49 -1.47
C LEU A 90 -16.08 -0.73 -0.31
N ARG A 91 -15.48 -0.79 0.88
CA ARG A 91 -15.96 -0.05 2.05
C ARG A 91 -15.80 1.46 1.89
N ARG A 92 -14.72 1.91 1.25
CA ARG A 92 -14.45 3.34 1.01
C ARG A 92 -15.35 3.91 -0.10
N LEU A 93 -15.71 3.11 -1.10
CA LEU A 93 -16.64 3.51 -2.16
C LEU A 93 -18.10 3.61 -1.70
N LYS A 94 -18.46 2.93 -0.61
CA LYS A 94 -19.80 3.00 0.00
C LYS A 94 -19.98 4.19 0.95
N LYS A 95 -18.90 4.88 1.31
CA LYS A 95 -18.92 6.08 2.16
C LYS A 95 -19.04 7.31 1.31
#